data_AF-A0A7C8ZPI0-F1
#
_entry.id   AF-A0A7C8ZPI0-F1
#
_cell.length_a   1.000
_cell.length_b   1.000
_cell.length_c   1.000
_cell.angle_alpha   90.00
_cell.angle_beta   90.00
_cell.angle_gamma   90.00
#
_symmetry.space_group_name_H-M   'P 1'
#
loop_
_entity.id
_entity.type
_entity.pdbx_description
1 polymer ?
#
loop_
_entity_poly.entity_id
_entity_poly.type
_entity_poly.pdbx_seq_one_letter_code
_entity_poly.pdbx_strand_id
1 'polypeptide(L)'
;MLTKWVWRSAHMESLMDNKCDQLWIGKAHIPRWAEVPGLSKLARYSRAVIDSKRVRIMREDLCDHAWDFHFTEAAPPYWKNLDPYWGGAGRPMRRYFHPDGSHTADLEDMVWGGHECSYTIVTGIVGDGKIRENYVRVNRWPRLAVSRREDWGWEMSNVVCAYSSIPDANIEGGTGPMF
;
A
#
# COMPACT_ATOMS: atom_id res chain seq x y z
N MET A 1 16.69 -17.43 -40.67
CA MET A 1 16.50 -18.03 -39.33
C MET A 1 16.24 -16.99 -38.23
N LEU A 2 16.86 -15.81 -38.25
CA LEU A 2 16.64 -14.73 -37.26
C LEU A 2 15.17 -14.25 -37.15
N THR A 3 14.45 -14.16 -38.26
CA THR A 3 13.05 -13.68 -38.28
C THR A 3 12.10 -14.54 -37.45
N LYS A 4 12.23 -15.87 -37.49
CA LYS A 4 11.33 -16.80 -36.77
C LYS A 4 11.45 -16.70 -35.24
N TRP A 5 12.64 -16.38 -34.74
CA TRP A 5 12.89 -16.15 -33.30
C TRP A 5 12.39 -14.79 -32.85
N VAL A 6 12.58 -13.75 -33.67
CA VAL A 6 12.06 -12.40 -33.40
C VAL A 6 10.52 -12.41 -33.35
N TRP A 7 9.86 -13.08 -34.29
CA TRP A 7 8.39 -13.22 -34.28
C TRP A 7 7.87 -13.99 -33.06
N ARG A 8 8.53 -15.08 -32.65
CA ARG A 8 8.17 -15.82 -31.43
C ARG A 8 8.34 -14.98 -30.16
N SER A 9 9.43 -14.21 -30.09
CA SER A 9 9.71 -13.34 -28.96
C SER A 9 8.69 -12.20 -28.87
N ALA A 10 8.37 -11.55 -30.00
CA ALA A 10 7.37 -10.49 -30.05
C ALA A 10 5.95 -11.00 -29.72
N HIS A 11 5.59 -12.21 -30.18
CA HIS A 11 4.31 -12.83 -29.85
C HIS A 11 4.19 -13.19 -28.36
N MET A 12 5.26 -13.72 -27.77
CA MET A 12 5.32 -14.00 -26.32
C MET A 12 5.19 -12.70 -25.50
N GLU A 13 5.88 -11.64 -25.90
CA GLU A 13 5.77 -10.32 -25.26
C GLU A 13 4.36 -9.74 -25.40
N SER A 14 3.68 -9.88 -26.54
CA SER A 14 2.29 -9.40 -26.71
C SER A 14 1.28 -10.20 -25.87
N LEU A 15 1.42 -11.51 -25.76
CA LEU A 15 0.59 -12.33 -24.86
C LEU A 15 0.79 -11.93 -23.38
N MET A 16 2.01 -11.53 -23.02
CA MET A 16 2.32 -11.10 -21.66
C MET A 16 1.80 -9.70 -21.33
N ASP A 17 1.64 -8.79 -22.30
CA ASP A 17 0.95 -7.50 -22.06
C ASP A 17 -0.47 -7.76 -21.56
N ASN A 18 -1.23 -8.53 -22.34
CA ASN A 18 -2.62 -8.85 -22.01
C ASN A 18 -2.70 -9.51 -20.61
N LYS A 19 -1.75 -10.38 -20.26
CA LYS A 19 -1.70 -10.98 -18.93
C LYS A 19 -1.30 -10.01 -17.81
N CYS A 20 -0.42 -9.04 -18.06
CA CYS A 20 -0.08 -8.03 -17.06
C CYS A 20 -1.26 -7.09 -16.83
N ASP A 21 -1.90 -6.62 -17.91
CA ASP A 21 -3.06 -5.75 -17.84
C ASP A 21 -4.19 -6.43 -17.07
N GLN A 22 -4.52 -7.68 -17.43
CA GLN A 22 -5.50 -8.49 -16.69
C GLN A 22 -5.14 -8.70 -15.22
N LEU A 23 -3.85 -8.87 -14.91
CA LEU A 23 -3.39 -9.11 -13.55
C LEU A 23 -3.55 -7.85 -12.68
N TRP A 24 -3.44 -6.66 -13.27
CA TRP A 24 -3.55 -5.39 -12.55
C TRP A 24 -5.00 -4.96 -12.32
N ILE A 25 -5.96 -5.40 -13.13
CA ILE A 25 -7.37 -5.02 -12.97
C ILE A 25 -7.82 -5.25 -11.52
N GLY A 26 -8.37 -4.18 -10.91
CA GLY A 26 -8.90 -4.22 -9.54
C GLY A 26 -7.83 -4.33 -8.45
N LYS A 27 -6.55 -4.07 -8.76
CA LYS A 27 -5.47 -4.00 -7.78
C LYS A 27 -5.31 -2.58 -7.24
N ALA A 28 -5.02 -2.48 -5.95
CA ALA A 28 -4.83 -1.20 -5.26
C ALA A 28 -3.47 -0.57 -5.52
N HIS A 29 -2.48 -1.34 -5.96
CA HIS A 29 -1.12 -0.84 -6.12
C HIS A 29 -0.34 -1.60 -7.19
N ILE A 30 0.37 -0.84 -8.02
CA ILE A 30 1.46 -1.34 -8.84
C ILE A 30 2.76 -0.77 -8.24
N PRO A 31 3.69 -1.63 -7.78
CA PRO A 31 4.96 -1.16 -7.26
C PRO A 31 5.73 -0.32 -8.28
N ARG A 32 6.37 0.78 -7.84
CA ARG A 32 7.18 1.67 -8.69
C ARG A 32 8.24 0.96 -9.52
N TRP A 33 8.75 -0.18 -9.03
CA TRP A 33 9.72 -0.97 -9.78
C TRP A 33 9.14 -1.54 -11.09
N ALA A 34 7.82 -1.70 -11.21
CA ALA A 34 7.18 -2.20 -12.42
C ALA A 34 7.29 -1.19 -13.58
N GLU A 35 7.38 0.10 -13.27
CA GLU A 35 7.51 1.19 -14.22
C GLU A 35 8.95 1.42 -14.69
N VAL A 36 9.94 0.78 -14.05
CA VAL A 36 11.35 0.90 -14.42
C VAL A 36 11.56 0.45 -15.87
N PRO A 37 12.16 1.29 -16.74
CA PRO A 37 12.46 0.93 -18.11
C PRO A 37 13.39 -0.29 -18.21
N GLY A 38 13.18 -1.14 -19.22
CA GLY A 38 14.07 -2.26 -19.53
C GLY A 38 13.74 -3.60 -18.85
N LEU A 39 12.69 -3.66 -18.01
CA LEU A 39 12.16 -4.94 -17.53
C LEU A 39 11.33 -5.63 -18.61
N SER A 40 11.59 -6.92 -18.84
CA SER A 40 10.72 -7.75 -19.67
C SER A 40 9.35 -7.91 -19.02
N LYS A 41 8.31 -8.14 -19.83
CA LYS A 41 6.94 -8.28 -19.32
C LYS A 41 6.79 -9.49 -18.41
N LEU A 42 7.46 -10.59 -18.74
CA LEU A 42 7.50 -11.77 -17.87
C LEU A 42 8.13 -11.44 -16.50
N ALA A 43 9.19 -10.62 -16.47
CA ALA A 43 9.79 -10.19 -15.22
C ALA A 43 8.84 -9.29 -14.41
N ARG A 44 8.11 -8.38 -15.07
CA ARG A 44 7.09 -7.55 -14.41
C ARG A 44 5.98 -8.39 -13.79
N TYR A 45 5.39 -9.29 -14.59
CA TYR A 45 4.36 -10.22 -14.14
C TYR A 45 4.83 -11.04 -12.93
N SER A 46 5.98 -11.71 -13.07
CA SER A 46 6.50 -12.62 -12.04
C SER A 46 6.81 -11.88 -10.73
N ARG A 47 7.41 -10.69 -10.83
CA ARG A 47 7.74 -9.88 -9.65
C ARG A 47 6.50 -9.37 -8.94
N ALA A 48 5.43 -9.02 -9.63
CA ALA A 48 4.19 -8.58 -8.99
C ALA A 48 3.48 -9.74 -8.27
N VAL A 49 3.49 -10.94 -8.87
CA VAL A 49 2.98 -12.15 -8.20
C VAL A 49 3.80 -12.50 -6.96
N ILE A 50 5.11 -12.24 -6.95
CA ILE A 50 5.95 -12.40 -5.76
C ILE A 50 5.64 -11.31 -4.73
N ASP A 51 5.53 -10.06 -5.16
CA ASP A 51 5.26 -8.91 -4.29
C ASP A 51 3.89 -9.02 -3.58
N SER A 52 2.84 -9.42 -4.32
CA SER A 52 1.50 -9.66 -3.77
C SER A 52 1.44 -10.70 -2.65
N LYS A 53 2.47 -11.55 -2.52
CA LYS A 53 2.57 -12.58 -1.46
C LYS A 53 3.43 -12.14 -0.28
N ARG A 54 3.95 -10.91 -0.29
CA ARG A 54 4.75 -10.40 0.81
C ARG A 54 3.92 -10.25 2.08
N VAL A 55 4.54 -10.63 3.19
CA VAL A 55 4.01 -10.44 4.55
C VAL A 55 4.67 -9.28 5.28
N ARG A 56 5.80 -8.78 4.76
CA ARG A 56 6.59 -7.71 5.35
C ARG A 56 6.33 -6.40 4.64
N ILE A 57 5.90 -5.37 5.37
CA ILE A 57 5.84 -3.98 4.89
C ILE A 57 7.19 -3.30 5.06
N MET A 58 7.54 -2.46 4.10
CA MET A 58 8.73 -1.64 4.06
C MET A 58 8.36 -0.16 4.06
N ARG A 59 9.36 0.73 4.17
CA ARG A 59 9.13 2.18 4.19
C ARG A 59 8.50 2.65 2.89
N GLU A 60 8.98 2.10 1.78
CA GLU A 60 8.53 2.43 0.43
C GLU A 60 7.04 2.13 0.31
N ASP A 61 6.56 1.02 0.86
CA ASP A 61 5.12 0.71 0.87
C ASP A 61 4.29 1.75 1.64
N LEU A 62 4.82 2.32 2.73
CA LEU A 62 4.10 3.38 3.45
C LEU A 62 4.07 4.68 2.64
N CYS A 63 5.20 5.06 2.06
CA CYS A 63 5.37 6.34 1.36
C CYS A 63 4.79 6.37 -0.06
N ASP A 64 4.72 5.21 -0.72
CA ASP A 64 4.22 5.09 -2.08
C ASP A 64 2.68 5.10 -2.14
N HIS A 65 2.01 4.95 -0.99
CA HIS A 65 0.56 4.93 -0.91
C HIS A 65 0.01 6.13 -0.12
N ALA A 66 -1.11 6.66 -0.60
CA ALA A 66 -2.06 7.30 0.30
C ALA A 66 -2.81 6.23 1.12
N TRP A 67 -3.24 6.60 2.32
CA TRP A 67 -3.92 5.69 3.22
C TRP A 67 -5.25 6.28 3.68
N ASP A 68 -6.31 5.52 3.52
CA ASP A 68 -7.57 5.79 4.21
C ASP A 68 -7.42 5.37 5.67
N PHE A 69 -7.79 6.25 6.60
CA PHE A 69 -7.74 6.09 8.04
C PHE A 69 -9.15 6.20 8.62
N HIS A 70 -9.47 5.30 9.55
CA HIS A 70 -10.67 5.41 10.36
C HIS A 70 -10.45 4.79 11.74
N PHE A 71 -11.28 5.20 12.70
CA PHE A 71 -11.40 4.57 14.00
C PHE A 71 -12.28 3.32 13.91
N THR A 72 -11.92 2.31 14.70
CA THR A 72 -12.71 1.09 14.85
C THR A 72 -13.85 1.31 15.84
N GLU A 73 -14.75 0.33 15.96
CA GLU A 73 -15.91 0.41 16.84
C GLU A 73 -15.54 0.62 18.31
N ALA A 74 -14.41 0.06 18.73
CA ALA A 74 -13.90 0.14 20.10
C ALA A 74 -13.27 1.50 20.44
N ALA A 75 -13.14 2.41 19.47
CA ALA A 75 -12.67 3.77 19.74
C ALA A 75 -13.69 4.57 20.57
N PRO A 76 -13.23 5.48 21.45
CA PRO A 76 -14.11 6.37 22.21
C PRO A 76 -15.10 7.13 21.32
N PRO A 77 -16.35 7.37 21.79
CA PRO A 77 -17.38 8.05 21.00
C PRO A 77 -16.96 9.41 20.45
N TYR A 78 -16.18 10.17 21.21
CA TYR A 78 -15.63 11.45 20.77
C TYR A 78 -14.90 11.34 19.43
N TRP A 79 -13.99 10.36 19.28
CA TRP A 79 -13.23 10.16 18.07
C TRP A 79 -14.09 9.66 16.91
N LYS A 80 -15.01 8.73 17.20
CA LYS A 80 -15.95 8.22 16.18
C LYS A 80 -16.87 9.31 15.63
N ASN A 81 -17.28 10.26 16.46
CA ASN A 81 -18.11 11.39 16.03
C ASN A 81 -17.37 12.37 15.10
N LEU A 82 -16.04 12.42 15.18
CA LEU A 82 -15.19 13.22 14.29
C LEU A 82 -14.79 12.46 13.02
N ASP A 83 -15.00 11.15 13.00
CA ASP A 83 -14.60 10.26 11.92
C ASP A 83 -15.72 10.12 10.88
N PRO A 84 -15.50 10.61 9.65
CA PRO A 84 -16.51 10.56 8.59
C PRO A 84 -16.95 9.13 8.23
N TYR A 85 -16.15 8.10 8.53
CA TYR A 85 -16.49 6.70 8.29
C TYR A 85 -17.77 6.28 9.03
N TRP A 86 -17.94 6.71 10.28
CA TRP A 86 -19.11 6.38 11.10
C TRP A 86 -20.37 7.15 10.68
N GLY A 87 -20.23 8.25 9.95
CA GLY A 87 -21.33 9.07 9.43
C GLY A 87 -21.99 8.52 8.15
N GLY A 88 -21.48 7.42 7.57
CA GLY A 88 -22.10 6.70 6.45
C GLY A 88 -22.08 7.39 5.07
N ALA A 89 -21.58 8.62 4.98
CA ALA A 89 -21.51 9.40 3.74
C ALA A 89 -20.18 10.16 3.53
N GLY A 90 -19.25 10.05 4.48
CA GLY A 90 -17.99 10.77 4.44
C GLY A 90 -16.88 9.96 3.76
N ARG A 91 -16.05 10.65 2.97
CA ARG A 91 -14.79 10.08 2.48
C ARG A 91 -13.88 9.79 3.70
N PRO A 92 -13.24 8.61 3.80
CA PRO A 92 -12.33 8.34 4.90
C PRO A 92 -11.21 9.38 4.97
N MET A 93 -10.72 9.64 6.18
CA MET A 93 -9.62 10.57 6.41
C MET A 93 -8.34 10.06 5.74
N ARG A 94 -7.59 10.91 5.02
CA ARG A 94 -6.32 10.48 4.41
C ARG A 94 -5.11 10.67 5.30
N ARG A 95 -4.16 9.75 5.19
CA ARG A 95 -2.83 9.83 5.80
C ARG A 95 -1.76 9.62 4.73
N TYR A 96 -0.69 10.38 4.83
CA TYR A 96 0.44 10.34 3.91
C TYR A 96 1.72 10.18 4.71
N PHE A 97 2.47 9.10 4.47
CA PHE A 97 3.72 8.82 5.17
C PHE A 97 4.91 9.33 4.37
N HIS A 98 5.89 9.91 5.05
CA HIS A 98 7.04 10.56 4.42
C HIS A 98 8.35 9.80 4.68
N PRO A 99 9.33 9.87 3.76
CA PRO A 99 10.60 9.14 3.93
C PRO A 99 11.40 9.51 5.18
N ASP A 100 11.21 10.72 5.70
CA ASP A 100 11.86 11.25 6.90
C ASP A 100 11.31 10.68 8.22
N GLY A 101 10.28 9.81 8.14
CA GLY A 101 9.63 9.23 9.31
C GLY A 101 8.46 10.05 9.82
N SER A 102 8.07 11.13 9.15
CA SER A 102 6.88 11.91 9.48
C SER A 102 5.63 11.44 8.72
N HIS A 103 4.46 11.90 9.12
CA HIS A 103 3.24 11.72 8.34
C HIS A 103 2.35 12.96 8.42
N THR A 104 1.51 13.15 7.40
CA THR A 104 0.56 14.26 7.29
C THR A 104 -0.86 13.75 7.04
N ALA A 105 -1.84 14.65 7.13
CA ALA A 105 -3.24 14.40 6.78
C ALA A 105 -3.79 15.53 5.91
N ASP A 106 -5.03 15.35 5.43
CA ASP A 106 -5.79 16.40 4.74
C ASP A 106 -6.04 17.60 5.68
N LEU A 107 -6.20 18.81 5.12
CA LEU A 107 -6.33 20.05 5.89
C LEU A 107 -7.64 20.12 6.69
N GLU A 108 -8.69 19.47 6.20
CA GLU A 108 -10.02 19.41 6.78
C GLU A 108 -10.16 18.28 7.82
N ASP A 109 -9.07 17.56 8.12
CA ASP A 109 -9.09 16.48 9.07
C ASP A 109 -9.23 16.99 10.52
N MET A 110 -10.43 16.80 11.07
CA MET A 110 -10.81 17.26 12.41
C MET A 110 -10.16 16.49 13.56
N VAL A 111 -9.54 15.34 13.26
CA VAL A 111 -8.80 14.49 14.20
C VAL A 111 -7.31 14.86 14.16
N TRP A 112 -6.84 15.51 13.09
CA TRP A 112 -5.46 15.88 12.89
C TRP A 112 -5.02 17.10 13.72
N GLY A 113 -3.78 17.09 14.19
CA GLY A 113 -3.18 18.17 14.99
C GLY A 113 -3.05 17.89 16.49
N GLY A 114 -2.08 18.57 17.13
CA GLY A 114 -1.85 18.48 18.59
C GLY A 114 -1.13 17.21 19.08
N HIS A 115 -0.69 16.34 18.17
CA HIS A 115 0.05 15.11 18.47
C HIS A 115 1.42 15.10 17.79
N GLU A 116 2.28 14.19 18.25
CA GLU A 116 3.46 13.78 17.49
C GLU A 116 3.02 13.36 16.07
N CYS A 117 3.84 13.60 15.05
CA CYS A 117 3.55 13.20 13.68
C CYS A 117 4.67 12.30 13.17
N SER A 118 4.94 11.19 13.85
CA SER A 118 6.02 10.27 13.54
C SER A 118 5.54 8.85 13.36
N TYR A 119 6.25 8.07 12.55
CA TYR A 119 6.04 6.64 12.41
C TYR A 119 7.35 5.86 12.43
N THR A 120 7.26 4.57 12.74
CA THR A 120 8.40 3.66 12.66
C THR A 120 7.91 2.26 12.30
N ILE A 121 8.65 1.58 11.43
CA ILE A 121 8.45 0.16 11.13
C ILE A 121 9.36 -0.65 12.05
N VAL A 122 8.76 -1.56 12.81
CA VAL A 122 9.50 -2.50 13.66
C VAL A 122 9.52 -3.86 12.98
N THR A 123 10.72 -4.41 12.76
CA THR A 123 10.90 -5.76 12.23
C THR A 123 11.77 -6.57 13.18
N GLY A 124 11.17 -7.56 13.83
CA GLY A 124 11.87 -8.53 14.68
C GLY A 124 12.20 -9.79 13.87
N ILE A 125 13.48 -10.16 13.82
CA ILE A 125 13.97 -11.36 13.11
C ILE A 125 14.53 -12.34 14.15
N VAL A 126 14.19 -13.62 14.04
CA VAL A 126 14.74 -14.70 14.87
C VAL A 126 16.07 -15.17 14.29
N GLY A 127 16.92 -15.82 15.10
CA GLY A 127 18.24 -16.30 14.68
C GLY A 127 18.27 -17.26 13.48
N ASP A 128 17.12 -17.78 13.03
CA ASP A 128 16.97 -18.57 11.79
C ASP A 128 16.61 -17.72 10.56
N GLY A 129 16.59 -16.39 10.69
CA GLY A 129 16.22 -15.46 9.62
C GLY A 129 14.71 -15.32 9.41
N LYS A 130 13.86 -16.01 10.18
CA LYS A 130 12.41 -15.83 10.08
C LYS A 130 11.96 -14.55 10.75
N ILE A 131 11.05 -13.85 10.10
CA ILE A 131 10.40 -12.68 10.67
C ILE A 131 9.44 -13.14 11.76
N ARG A 132 9.68 -12.70 12.99
CA ARG A 132 8.79 -12.92 14.13
C ARG A 132 7.71 -11.86 14.22
N GLU A 133 8.10 -10.61 13.96
CA GLU A 133 7.26 -9.45 14.10
C GLU A 133 7.54 -8.48 12.95
N ASN A 134 6.47 -7.97 12.34
CA ASN A 134 6.53 -6.83 11.44
C ASN A 134 5.26 -6.00 11.69
N TYR A 135 5.45 -4.80 12.21
CA TYR A 135 4.34 -3.92 12.59
C TYR A 135 4.75 -2.46 12.45
N VAL A 136 3.76 -1.58 12.34
CA VAL A 136 3.97 -0.13 12.28
C VAL A 136 3.57 0.48 13.61
N ARG A 137 4.36 1.44 14.09
CA ARG A 137 3.96 2.34 15.18
C ARG A 137 3.76 3.71 14.58
N VAL A 138 2.61 4.31 14.87
CA VAL A 138 2.34 5.71 14.60
C VAL A 138 2.26 6.39 15.95
N ASN A 139 3.13 7.38 16.18
CA ASN A 139 3.23 8.09 17.45
C ASN A 139 3.41 7.10 18.61
N ARG A 140 2.70 7.36 19.72
CA ARG A 140 2.66 6.50 20.91
C ARG A 140 1.45 5.56 20.94
N TRP A 141 0.81 5.33 19.79
CA TRP A 141 -0.38 4.50 19.70
C TRP A 141 -0.02 3.00 19.80
N PRO A 142 -1.00 2.12 20.10
CA PRO A 142 -0.79 0.68 20.06
C PRO A 142 -0.25 0.23 18.69
N ARG A 143 0.55 -0.84 18.70
CA ARG A 143 1.14 -1.41 17.48
C ARG A 143 0.06 -1.71 16.44
N LEU A 144 0.29 -1.32 15.19
CA LEU A 144 -0.55 -1.65 14.06
C LEU A 144 -0.06 -2.97 13.46
N ALA A 145 -0.87 -4.02 13.58
CA ALA A 145 -0.65 -5.26 12.84
C ALA A 145 -0.78 -4.97 11.34
N VAL A 146 0.03 -5.66 10.53
CA VAL A 146 0.13 -5.40 9.10
C VAL A 146 -0.29 -6.65 8.34
N SER A 147 -1.10 -6.48 7.29
CA SER A 147 -1.50 -7.56 6.39
C SER A 147 -1.64 -7.09 4.95
N ARG A 148 -1.49 -8.03 4.02
CA ARG A 148 -1.78 -7.81 2.60
C ARG A 148 -3.25 -8.14 2.31
N ARG A 149 -3.89 -7.32 1.48
CA ARG A 149 -5.27 -7.54 1.01
C ARG A 149 -5.30 -8.29 -0.33
N GLU A 150 -6.45 -8.82 -0.71
CA GLU A 150 -6.65 -9.55 -1.98
C GLU A 150 -6.44 -8.69 -3.24
N ASP A 151 -6.73 -7.39 -3.11
CA ASP A 151 -6.47 -6.36 -4.10
C ASP A 151 -4.99 -5.92 -4.13
N TRP A 152 -4.12 -6.57 -3.35
CA TRP A 152 -2.70 -6.21 -3.20
C TRP A 152 -2.49 -4.84 -2.56
N GLY A 153 -3.49 -4.33 -1.85
CA GLY A 153 -3.29 -3.26 -0.89
C GLY A 153 -2.63 -3.78 0.38
N TRP A 154 -2.21 -2.83 1.22
CA TRP A 154 -1.83 -3.08 2.59
C TRP A 154 -2.95 -2.63 3.52
N GLU A 155 -3.12 -3.35 4.62
CA GLU A 155 -3.92 -2.94 5.76
C GLU A 155 -3.02 -2.87 6.99
N MET A 156 -3.23 -1.84 7.81
CA MET A 156 -2.59 -1.71 9.11
C MET A 156 -3.64 -1.40 10.17
N SER A 157 -3.81 -2.24 11.18
CA SER A 157 -4.87 -2.03 12.15
C SER A 157 -4.49 -2.45 13.57
N ASN A 158 -5.17 -1.85 14.53
CA ASN A 158 -5.17 -2.26 15.93
C ASN A 158 -6.59 -2.15 16.49
N VAL A 159 -6.74 -2.30 17.80
CA VAL A 159 -8.05 -2.23 18.47
C VAL A 159 -8.70 -0.86 18.44
N VAL A 160 -8.00 0.20 18.04
CA VAL A 160 -8.49 1.58 18.07
C VAL A 160 -8.71 2.12 16.65
N CYS A 161 -7.81 1.85 15.71
CA CYS A 161 -7.87 2.40 14.37
C CYS A 161 -7.38 1.41 13.30
N ALA A 162 -7.74 1.72 12.06
CA ALA A 162 -7.32 0.99 10.88
C ALA A 162 -6.91 1.96 9.77
N TYR A 163 -5.95 1.50 8.98
CA TYR A 163 -5.39 2.15 7.81
C TYR A 163 -5.50 1.18 6.64
N SER A 164 -5.96 1.67 5.50
CA SER A 164 -6.10 0.91 4.27
C SER A 164 -5.40 1.67 3.15
N SER A 165 -4.43 1.05 2.50
CA SER A 165 -3.77 1.68 1.37
C SER A 165 -4.77 1.85 0.22
N ILE A 166 -4.72 2.97 -0.48
CA ILE A 166 -5.62 3.26 -1.60
C ILE A 166 -4.85 3.40 -2.91
N PRO A 167 -5.44 3.02 -4.05
CA PRO A 167 -4.91 3.39 -5.35
C PRO A 167 -4.95 4.91 -5.52
N ASP A 168 -3.83 5.49 -5.90
CA ASP A 168 -3.61 6.92 -6.09
C ASP A 168 -3.20 7.25 -7.53
N ALA A 169 -3.65 6.44 -8.49
CA ALA A 169 -3.36 6.55 -9.92
C ALA A 169 -3.56 7.96 -10.49
N ASN A 170 -4.56 8.69 -9.96
CA ASN A 170 -4.92 10.04 -10.39
C ASN A 170 -4.00 11.14 -9.83
N ILE A 171 -2.99 10.80 -9.04
CA ILE A 171 -2.03 11.73 -8.43
C ILE A 171 -0.72 11.65 -9.21
N GLU A 172 -0.12 12.81 -9.54
CA GLU A 172 1.19 12.86 -10.18
C GLU A 172 2.24 12.17 -9.29
N GLY A 173 2.87 11.10 -9.82
CA GLY A 173 3.81 10.26 -9.05
C GLY A 173 3.15 9.23 -8.12
N GLY A 174 1.82 9.07 -8.20
CA GLY A 174 1.07 7.99 -7.57
C GLY A 174 1.45 6.62 -8.13
N THR A 175 1.16 5.58 -7.37
CA THR A 175 1.55 4.19 -7.64
C THR A 175 0.36 3.27 -7.86
N GLY A 176 -0.86 3.81 -7.79
CA GLY A 176 -2.07 3.13 -8.20
C GLY A 176 -2.12 2.93 -9.72
N PRO A 177 -2.71 1.83 -10.20
CA PRO A 177 -2.91 1.64 -11.63
C PRO A 177 -3.94 2.61 -12.22
N MET A 178 -3.60 3.24 -13.35
CA MET A 178 -4.53 4.00 -14.18
C MET A 178 -5.38 3.02 -15.02
N PHE A 179 -6.68 2.94 -14.76
CA PHE A 179 -7.64 2.23 -15.62
C PHE A 179 -8.68 3.19 -16.16
#